data_AF-A0A453Q9X9-F1
#
_entry.id   AF-A0A453Q9X9-F1
#
_cell.length_a   1.000
_cell.length_b   1.000
_cell.length_c   1.000
_cell.angle_alpha   90.00
_cell.angle_beta   90.00
_cell.angle_gamma   90.00
#
_symmetry.space_group_name_H-M   'P 1'
#
loop_
_entity.id
_entity.type
_entity.pdbx_description
1 polymer ?
#
loop_
_entity_poly.entity_id
_entity_poly.type
_entity_poly.pdbx_seq_one_letter_code
_entity_poly.pdbx_strand_id
1 'polypeptide(L)'
;MSAYYLEHANVDHIQKHFDDFEEEARSLLSLGLPIPAYDQVLKASHAFNILDSRGFVGVTERARYFGRMRSLARQCSQLWLKTREEIGYPLGTYQEANLVYPHVSEKLSRKEVLGQAQTFVLEIGTEELPPHDVVEATEQLEKSLVQILGKRRLSHGKVHTYGTPRRLA
;
A
#
# COMPACT_ATOMS: atom_id res chain seq x y z
N MET A 1 -16.07 13.13 15.32
CA MET A 1 -14.70 12.86 14.83
C MET A 1 -14.40 13.57 13.52
N SER A 2 -15.25 13.50 12.48
CA SER A 2 -14.98 14.13 11.16
C SER A 2 -14.72 15.64 11.21
N ALA A 3 -15.56 16.42 11.92
CA ALA A 3 -15.41 17.88 12.02
C ALA A 3 -14.06 18.32 12.60
N TYR A 4 -13.49 17.56 13.54
CA TYR A 4 -12.16 17.87 14.07
C TYR A 4 -11.10 17.80 12.96
N TYR A 5 -11.04 16.68 12.23
CA TYR A 5 -10.02 16.46 11.20
C TYR A 5 -10.17 17.36 9.97
N LEU A 6 -11.39 17.75 9.64
CA LEU A 6 -11.66 18.55 8.44
C LEU A 6 -11.66 20.06 8.72
N GLU A 7 -12.10 20.50 9.90
CA GLU A 7 -12.42 21.91 10.16
C GLU A 7 -11.64 22.50 11.34
N HIS A 8 -11.52 21.77 12.45
CA HIS A 8 -11.07 22.37 13.72
C HIS A 8 -9.63 22.07 14.13
N ALA A 9 -8.98 21.06 13.56
CA ALA A 9 -7.61 20.73 13.92
C ALA A 9 -6.68 21.92 13.60
N ASN A 10 -5.96 22.39 14.62
CA ASN A 10 -4.99 23.46 14.50
C ASN A 10 -3.74 22.92 13.79
N VAL A 11 -3.51 23.40 12.57
CA VAL A 11 -2.45 22.91 11.69
C VAL A 11 -1.06 23.09 12.30
N ASP A 12 -0.77 24.25 12.89
CA ASP A 12 0.55 24.54 13.46
C ASP A 12 0.88 23.61 14.64
N HIS A 13 -0.10 23.34 15.50
CA HIS A 13 0.06 22.40 16.61
C HIS A 13 0.32 20.97 16.11
N ILE A 14 -0.42 20.53 15.08
CA ILE A 14 -0.25 19.18 14.54
C ILE A 14 1.07 19.04 13.77
N GLN A 15 1.51 20.08 13.06
CA GLN A 15 2.82 20.11 12.43
C GLN A 15 3.93 20.00 13.48
N LYS A 16 3.82 20.76 14.57
CA LYS A 16 4.76 20.64 15.69
C LYS A 16 4.76 19.23 16.28
N HIS A 17 3.60 18.63 16.51
CA HIS A 17 3.54 17.24 16.97
C HIS A 17 4.24 16.28 16.01
N PHE A 18 4.07 16.46 14.69
CA PHE A 18 4.79 15.63 13.72
C PHE A 18 6.31 15.74 13.91
N ASP A 19 6.82 16.95 14.04
CA ASP A 19 8.25 17.21 14.19
C ASP A 19 8.78 16.67 15.53
N ASP A 20 8.05 16.88 16.63
CA ASP A 20 8.37 16.35 17.96
C ASP A 20 8.42 14.82 17.96
N PHE A 21 7.46 14.15 17.32
CA PHE A 21 7.46 12.69 17.20
C PHE A 21 8.60 12.17 16.32
N GLU A 22 8.95 12.88 15.25
CA GLU A 22 10.12 12.51 14.44
C GLU A 22 11.42 12.62 15.27
N GLU A 23 11.60 13.72 16.00
CA GLU A 23 12.78 13.94 16.84
C GLU A 23 12.90 12.87 17.94
N GLU A 24 11.81 12.59 18.63
CA GLU A 24 11.75 11.55 19.66
C GLU A 24 12.05 10.16 19.07
N ALA A 25 11.52 9.85 17.88
CA ALA A 25 11.83 8.59 17.19
C ALA A 25 13.34 8.46 16.92
N ARG A 26 14.00 9.54 16.48
CA ARG A 26 15.45 9.57 16.24
C ARG A 26 16.24 9.41 17.54
N SER A 27 15.81 10.06 18.61
CA SER A 27 16.41 9.94 19.94
C SER A 27 16.35 8.48 20.42
N LEU A 28 15.17 7.85 20.36
CA LEU A 28 14.97 6.46 20.77
C LEU A 28 15.74 5.46 19.91
N LEU A 29 15.87 5.72 18.59
CA LEU A 29 16.74 4.94 17.72
C LEU A 29 18.20 5.01 18.16
N SER A 30 18.68 6.18 18.56
CA SER A 30 20.06 6.35 19.04
C SER A 30 20.33 5.64 20.37
N LEU A 31 19.29 5.47 21.19
CA LEU A 31 19.31 4.69 22.43
C LEU A 31 19.15 3.18 22.22
N GLY A 32 18.99 2.70 20.98
CA GLY A 32 18.81 1.29 20.71
C GLY A 32 17.42 0.75 21.11
N LEU A 33 16.39 1.61 21.11
CA LEU A 33 15.02 1.27 21.52
C LEU A 33 14.06 1.21 20.31
N PRO A 34 14.05 0.10 19.54
CA PRO A 34 13.31 0.03 18.27
C PRO A 34 11.79 0.08 18.41
N ILE A 35 11.22 -0.60 19.42
CA ILE A 35 9.76 -0.63 19.62
C ILE A 35 9.24 0.76 20.02
N PRO A 36 9.79 1.43 21.05
CA PRO A 36 9.37 2.80 21.38
C PRO A 36 9.58 3.78 20.23
N ALA A 37 10.68 3.66 19.48
CA ALA A 37 10.90 4.51 18.31
C ALA A 37 9.81 4.31 17.26
N TYR A 38 9.41 3.07 17.00
CA TYR A 38 8.34 2.76 16.05
C TYR A 38 6.99 3.32 16.48
N ASP A 39 6.66 3.31 17.78
CA ASP A 39 5.44 3.96 18.28
C ASP A 39 5.41 5.46 17.97
N GLN A 40 6.56 6.15 18.02
CA GLN A 40 6.64 7.55 17.62
C GLN A 40 6.42 7.73 16.10
N VAL A 41 6.90 6.80 15.28
CA VAL A 41 6.60 6.79 13.83
C VAL A 41 5.10 6.66 13.58
N LEU A 42 4.39 5.82 14.34
CA LEU A 42 2.93 5.69 14.24
C LEU A 42 2.21 6.98 14.62
N LYS A 43 2.66 7.66 15.67
CA LYS A 43 2.11 8.97 16.05
C LYS A 43 2.38 10.05 15.00
N ALA A 44 3.58 10.08 14.42
CA ALA A 44 3.91 10.95 13.30
C ALA A 44 3.02 10.65 12.07
N SER A 45 2.75 9.37 11.78
CA SER A 45 1.81 8.97 10.72
C SER A 45 0.40 9.45 10.99
N HIS A 46 -0.06 9.38 12.25
CA HIS A 46 -1.37 9.91 12.61
C HIS A 46 -1.43 11.43 12.46
N ALA A 47 -0.42 12.16 12.95
CA ALA A 47 -0.33 13.62 12.80
C ALA A 47 -0.34 14.03 11.32
N PHE A 48 0.40 13.32 10.47
CA PHE A 48 0.37 13.51 9.02
C PHE A 48 -1.04 13.35 8.44
N ASN A 49 -1.78 12.29 8.82
CA ASN A 49 -3.13 12.07 8.31
C ASN A 49 -4.09 13.21 8.68
N ILE A 50 -3.91 13.82 9.86
CA ILE A 50 -4.67 15.00 10.27
C ILE A 50 -4.33 16.20 9.38
N LEU A 51 -3.04 16.45 9.12
CA LEU A 51 -2.60 17.56 8.26
C LEU A 51 -3.10 17.39 6.82
N ASP A 52 -3.03 16.16 6.29
CA ASP A 52 -3.51 15.82 4.95
C ASP A 52 -5.04 16.03 4.85
N SER A 53 -5.80 15.59 5.87
CA SER A 53 -7.25 15.81 5.95
C SER A 53 -7.64 17.28 6.05
N ARG A 54 -6.79 18.13 6.67
CA ARG A 54 -6.98 19.58 6.71
C ARG A 54 -6.66 20.29 5.39
N GLY A 55 -6.16 19.56 4.39
CA GLY A 55 -5.75 20.11 3.10
C GLY A 55 -4.47 20.95 3.19
N PHE A 56 -3.72 20.85 4.29
CA PHE A 56 -2.47 21.58 4.48
C PHE A 56 -1.32 21.02 3.63
N VAL A 57 -1.35 19.72 3.36
CA VAL A 57 -0.25 19.02 2.69
C VAL A 57 -0.44 19.04 1.17
N GLY A 58 0.41 19.79 0.47
CA GLY A 58 0.51 19.73 -0.99
C GLY A 58 1.17 18.45 -1.51
N VAL A 59 1.13 18.22 -2.82
CA VAL A 59 1.70 17.02 -3.48
C VAL A 59 3.18 16.83 -3.15
N THR A 60 3.97 17.90 -3.23
CA THR A 60 5.41 17.86 -2.95
C THR A 60 5.69 17.60 -1.47
N GLU A 61 4.90 18.19 -0.58
CA GLU A 61 5.05 18.01 0.87
C GLU A 61 4.67 16.60 1.29
N ARG A 62 3.65 16.01 0.67
CA ARG A 62 3.23 14.62 0.91
C ARG A 62 4.38 13.66 0.68
N ALA A 63 5.10 13.80 -0.44
CA ALA A 63 6.27 12.99 -0.73
C ALA A 63 7.38 13.16 0.34
N ARG A 64 7.59 14.39 0.83
CA ARG A 64 8.57 14.69 1.89
C ARG A 64 8.20 14.01 3.21
N TYR A 65 6.94 14.13 3.65
CA TYR A 65 6.44 13.48 4.86
C TYR A 65 6.59 11.95 4.79
N PHE A 66 6.19 11.35 3.68
CA PHE A 66 6.38 9.90 3.48
C PHE A 66 7.86 9.50 3.45
N GLY A 67 8.74 10.30 2.85
CA GLY A 67 10.18 10.06 2.88
C GLY A 67 10.73 10.01 4.31
N ARG A 68 10.36 10.98 5.14
CA ARG A 68 10.77 11.06 6.56
C ARG A 68 10.29 9.82 7.35
N MET A 69 8.99 9.53 7.31
CA MET A 69 8.41 8.39 8.04
C MET A 69 8.95 7.05 7.55
N ARG A 70 9.07 6.85 6.24
CA ARG A 70 9.63 5.62 5.66
C ARG A 70 11.06 5.38 6.10
N SER A 71 11.87 6.44 6.17
CA SER A 71 13.25 6.35 6.65
C SER A 71 13.32 5.91 8.11
N LEU A 72 12.48 6.47 8.98
CA LEU A 72 12.40 6.07 10.39
C LEU A 72 11.90 4.64 10.56
N ALA A 73 10.81 4.28 9.88
CA ALA A 73 10.27 2.93 9.92
C ALA A 73 11.32 1.88 9.52
N ARG A 74 12.07 2.14 8.43
CA ARG A 74 13.17 1.28 7.99
C ARG A 74 14.24 1.12 9.08
N GLN A 75 14.66 2.20 9.71
CA GLN A 75 15.65 2.17 10.79
C GLN A 75 15.12 1.37 12.00
N CYS A 76 13.86 1.57 12.38
CA CYS A 76 13.22 0.80 13.45
C CYS A 76 13.23 -0.70 13.13
N SER A 77 12.86 -1.09 11.91
CA SER A 77 12.86 -2.49 11.48
C SER A 77 14.26 -3.10 11.49
N GLN A 78 15.27 -2.37 10.99
CA GLN A 78 16.66 -2.83 11.00
C GLN A 78 17.19 -3.02 12.41
N LEU A 79 16.94 -2.04 13.29
CA LEU A 79 17.34 -2.13 14.70
C LEU A 79 16.61 -3.27 15.41
N TRP A 80 15.30 -3.46 15.17
CA TRP A 80 14.53 -4.57 15.70
C TRP A 80 15.11 -5.92 15.30
N LEU A 81 15.43 -6.11 14.01
CA LEU A 81 16.05 -7.35 13.53
C LEU A 81 17.39 -7.61 14.21
N LYS A 82 18.23 -6.59 14.36
CA LYS A 82 19.51 -6.69 15.06
C LYS A 82 19.32 -7.08 16.52
N THR A 83 18.44 -6.39 17.25
CA THR A 83 18.12 -6.70 18.65
C THR A 83 17.62 -8.14 18.79
N ARG A 84 16.80 -8.61 17.83
CA ARG A 84 16.27 -9.98 17.80
C ARG A 84 17.34 -11.04 17.59
N GLU A 85 18.32 -10.75 16.73
CA GLU A 85 19.48 -11.60 16.49
C GLU A 85 20.36 -11.72 17.74
N GLU A 86 20.65 -10.59 18.41
CA GLU A 86 21.46 -10.53 19.64
C GLU A 86 20.89 -11.40 20.78
N ILE A 87 19.56 -11.50 20.87
CA ILE A 87 18.86 -12.31 21.88
C ILE A 87 18.50 -13.72 21.40
N GLY A 88 19.00 -14.14 20.22
CA GLY A 88 18.79 -15.49 19.69
C GLY A 88 17.35 -15.80 19.25
N TYR A 89 16.60 -14.82 18.76
CA TYR A 89 15.23 -14.97 18.24
C TYR A 89 14.23 -15.67 19.19
N PRO A 90 13.92 -15.11 20.38
CA PRO A 90 13.10 -15.76 21.40
C PRO A 90 11.63 -15.96 21.01
N LEU A 91 11.14 -15.25 19.97
CA LEU A 91 9.80 -15.49 19.40
C LEU A 91 9.86 -16.40 18.17
N GLY A 92 10.95 -17.12 17.99
CA GLY A 92 11.23 -17.94 16.82
C GLY A 92 11.70 -17.15 15.60
N THR A 93 12.17 -17.89 14.61
CA THR A 93 12.43 -17.40 13.26
C THR A 93 11.21 -17.71 12.40
N TYR A 94 10.68 -16.70 11.72
CA TYR A 94 9.76 -16.96 10.62
C TYR A 94 10.57 -17.43 9.42
N GLN A 95 10.26 -18.63 8.95
CA GLN A 95 10.62 -19.03 7.61
C GLN A 95 9.37 -18.84 6.78
N GLU A 96 9.47 -18.12 5.67
CA GLU A 96 8.40 -18.06 4.71
C GLU A 96 8.06 -19.51 4.36
N ALA A 97 6.87 -19.96 4.79
CA ALA A 97 6.32 -21.16 4.22
C ALA A 97 6.32 -20.96 2.70
N ASN A 98 6.33 -22.02 1.90
CA ASN A 98 6.07 -21.91 0.46
C ASN A 98 4.62 -21.42 0.24
N LEU A 99 4.30 -20.21 0.71
CA LEU A 99 3.19 -19.41 0.29
C LEU A 99 3.50 -19.18 -1.18
N VAL A 100 2.76 -19.90 -2.01
CA VAL A 100 2.74 -19.65 -3.44
C VAL A 100 2.03 -18.32 -3.62
N TYR A 101 2.74 -17.23 -3.32
CA TYR A 101 2.48 -15.99 -4.00
C TYR A 101 2.73 -16.32 -5.47
N PRO A 102 1.80 -16.01 -6.39
CA PRO A 102 2.11 -16.02 -7.80
C PRO A 102 3.11 -14.89 -8.06
N HIS A 103 4.36 -15.08 -7.62
CA HIS A 103 5.50 -14.40 -8.17
C HIS A 103 5.50 -14.78 -9.63
N VAL A 104 5.31 -13.77 -10.49
CA VAL A 104 5.63 -13.90 -11.91
C VAL A 104 7.08 -14.39 -11.94
N SER A 105 7.26 -15.67 -12.24
CA SER A 105 8.58 -16.29 -12.34
C SER A 105 9.44 -15.41 -13.25
N GLU A 106 10.53 -14.84 -12.73
CA GLU A 106 11.48 -14.01 -13.51
C GLU A 106 12.05 -14.80 -14.68
N LYS A 107 12.08 -16.13 -14.56
CA LYS A 107 12.18 -16.99 -15.74
C LYS A 107 10.77 -17.22 -16.28
N LEU A 108 10.42 -16.48 -17.32
CA LEU A 108 9.48 -16.99 -18.31
C LEU A 108 10.05 -18.33 -18.78
N SER A 109 9.66 -19.43 -18.14
CA SER A 109 9.75 -20.71 -18.80
C SER A 109 8.90 -20.49 -20.04
N ARG A 110 9.52 -20.43 -21.22
CA ARG A 110 8.84 -20.74 -22.47
C ARG A 110 8.39 -22.20 -22.35
N LYS A 111 7.42 -22.48 -21.47
CA LYS A 111 6.50 -23.58 -21.71
C LYS A 111 5.96 -23.27 -23.08
N GLU A 112 6.12 -24.22 -23.99
CA GLU A 112 5.58 -24.15 -25.34
C GLU A 112 4.17 -23.58 -25.22
N VAL A 113 3.90 -22.49 -25.94
CA VAL A 113 2.55 -21.93 -26.00
C VAL A 113 1.70 -23.07 -26.51
N LEU A 114 0.94 -23.69 -25.61
CA LEU A 114 0.06 -24.78 -25.95
C LEU A 114 -0.83 -24.25 -27.08
N GLY A 115 -0.84 -24.91 -28.24
CA GLY A 115 -1.57 -24.45 -29.44
C GLY A 115 -3.10 -24.45 -29.27
N GLN A 116 -3.59 -24.67 -28.05
CA GLN A 116 -4.99 -24.68 -27.68
C GLN A 116 -5.35 -23.41 -26.91
N ALA A 117 -6.53 -22.87 -27.18
CA ALA A 117 -7.09 -21.78 -26.40
C ALA A 117 -7.21 -22.19 -24.93
N GLN A 118 -6.95 -21.27 -24.00
CA GLN A 118 -7.06 -21.46 -22.56
C GLN A 118 -7.90 -20.33 -21.96
N THR A 119 -8.54 -20.60 -20.83
CA THR A 119 -9.17 -19.55 -20.02
C THR A 119 -8.09 -18.63 -19.46
N PHE A 120 -8.25 -17.34 -19.68
CA PHE A 120 -7.36 -16.30 -19.14
C PHE A 120 -8.14 -15.45 -18.15
N VAL A 121 -7.57 -15.25 -16.96
CA VAL A 121 -8.13 -14.42 -15.90
C VAL A 121 -7.19 -13.25 -15.67
N LEU A 122 -7.73 -12.03 -15.70
CA LEU A 122 -7.05 -10.79 -15.34
C LEU A 122 -7.79 -10.18 -14.17
N GLU A 123 -7.07 -9.92 -13.08
CA GLU A 123 -7.60 -9.23 -11.91
C GLU A 123 -7.02 -7.81 -11.86
N ILE A 124 -7.88 -6.82 -11.61
CA ILE A 124 -7.50 -5.41 -11.46
C ILE A 124 -7.97 -4.97 -10.08
N GLY A 125 -7.04 -4.73 -9.17
CA GLY A 125 -7.32 -4.11 -7.87
C GLY A 125 -7.41 -2.59 -7.99
N THR A 126 -8.47 -2.00 -7.44
CA THR A 126 -8.63 -0.54 -7.35
C THR A 126 -8.79 -0.12 -5.89
N GLU A 127 -8.21 1.02 -5.53
CA GLU A 127 -8.40 1.66 -4.21
C GLU A 127 -9.28 2.91 -4.40
N GLU A 128 -10.14 3.20 -3.42
CA GLU A 128 -11.01 4.39 -3.39
C GLU A 128 -12.00 4.55 -4.57
N LEU A 129 -12.31 3.48 -5.32
CA LEU A 129 -13.31 3.54 -6.40
C LEU A 129 -14.74 3.52 -5.83
N PRO A 130 -15.59 4.52 -6.14
CA PRO A 130 -16.99 4.54 -5.71
C PRO A 130 -17.77 3.31 -6.19
N PRO A 131 -18.75 2.80 -5.40
CA PRO A 131 -19.50 1.60 -5.78
C PRO A 131 -20.24 1.68 -7.12
N HIS A 132 -20.73 2.87 -7.50
CA HIS A 132 -21.40 3.07 -8.79
C HIS A 132 -20.42 3.02 -9.95
N ASP A 133 -19.20 3.56 -9.77
CA ASP A 133 -18.14 3.52 -10.78
C ASP A 133 -17.64 2.09 -11.02
N VAL A 134 -17.70 1.19 -10.03
CA VAL A 134 -17.35 -0.23 -10.21
C VAL A 134 -18.23 -0.89 -11.27
N VAL A 135 -19.53 -0.60 -11.27
CA VAL A 135 -20.48 -1.18 -12.25
C VAL A 135 -20.18 -0.66 -13.65
N GLU A 136 -20.08 0.66 -13.80
CA GLU A 136 -19.79 1.29 -15.10
C GLU A 136 -18.42 0.86 -15.66
N ALA A 137 -17.40 0.80 -14.80
CA ALA A 137 -16.07 0.34 -15.18
C ALA A 137 -16.07 -1.12 -15.66
N THR A 138 -16.89 -1.99 -15.06
CA THR A 138 -17.00 -3.41 -15.43
C THR A 138 -17.57 -3.56 -16.84
N GLU A 139 -18.61 -2.79 -17.19
CA GLU A 139 -19.20 -2.79 -18.53
C GLU A 139 -18.26 -2.17 -19.58
N GLN A 140 -17.59 -1.07 -19.23
CA GLN A 140 -16.65 -0.41 -20.13
C GLN A 140 -15.45 -1.32 -20.42
N LEU A 141 -14.94 -2.02 -19.39
CA LEU A 141 -13.82 -2.94 -19.52
C LEU A 141 -14.13 -4.06 -20.51
N GLU A 142 -15.33 -4.64 -20.45
CA GLU A 142 -15.75 -5.70 -21.40
C GLU A 142 -15.70 -5.20 -22.84
N LYS A 143 -16.35 -4.06 -23.10
CA LYS A 143 -16.42 -3.44 -24.45
C LYS A 143 -15.02 -3.10 -24.96
N SER A 144 -14.19 -2.48 -24.12
CA SER A 144 -12.83 -2.10 -24.49
C SER A 144 -11.95 -3.32 -24.76
N LEU A 145 -12.06 -4.38 -23.96
CA LEU A 145 -11.26 -5.59 -24.14
C LEU A 145 -11.58 -6.27 -25.48
N VAL A 146 -12.87 -6.45 -25.79
CA VAL A 146 -13.31 -7.03 -27.07
C VAL A 146 -12.81 -6.19 -28.25
N GLN A 147 -12.92 -4.86 -28.17
CA GLN A 147 -12.41 -3.97 -29.21
C GLN A 147 -10.89 -4.08 -29.40
N ILE A 148 -10.12 -4.15 -28.30
CA ILE A 148 -8.66 -4.27 -28.34
C ILE A 148 -8.25 -5.60 -28.96
N LEU A 149 -8.87 -6.71 -28.54
CA LEU A 149 -8.60 -8.05 -29.08
C LEU A 149 -8.90 -8.10 -30.59
N GLY A 150 -10.03 -7.52 -31.02
CA GLY A 150 -10.39 -7.39 -32.43
C GLY A 150 -9.38 -6.56 -33.24
N LYS A 151 -8.98 -5.39 -32.73
CA LYS A 151 -7.95 -4.54 -33.36
C LYS A 151 -6.60 -5.25 -33.49
N ARG A 152 -6.26 -6.11 -32.54
CA ARG A 152 -5.03 -6.93 -32.54
C ARG A 152 -5.16 -8.25 -33.31
N ARG A 153 -6.34 -8.54 -33.88
CA ARG A 153 -6.65 -9.81 -34.58
C ARG A 153 -6.41 -11.04 -33.72
N LEU A 154 -6.66 -10.93 -32.42
CA LEU A 154 -6.56 -12.05 -31.49
C LEU A 154 -7.91 -12.74 -31.40
N SER A 155 -7.96 -14.02 -31.76
CA SER A 155 -9.15 -14.85 -31.57
C SER A 155 -9.43 -15.02 -30.08
N HIS A 156 -10.69 -14.92 -29.68
CA HIS A 156 -11.10 -15.09 -28.28
C HIS A 156 -12.44 -15.80 -28.17
N GLY A 157 -12.68 -16.44 -27.02
CA GLY A 157 -13.98 -16.96 -26.64
C GLY A 157 -14.91 -15.86 -26.09
N LYS A 158 -15.88 -16.25 -25.28
CA LYS A 158 -16.71 -15.28 -24.54
C LYS A 158 -15.85 -14.52 -23.53
N VAL A 159 -16.05 -13.21 -23.47
CA VAL A 159 -15.46 -12.35 -22.44
C VAL A 159 -16.50 -12.16 -21.35
N HIS A 160 -16.07 -12.26 -20.09
CA HIS A 160 -16.90 -12.01 -18.93
C HIS A 160 -16.17 -11.02 -18.03
N THR A 161 -16.87 -10.03 -17.50
CA THR A 161 -16.34 -9.09 -16.52
C THR A 161 -17.21 -9.13 -15.26
N TYR A 162 -16.55 -9.01 -14.11
CA TYR A 162 -17.19 -9.00 -12.80
C TYR A 162 -16.53 -7.90 -11.97
N GLY A 163 -17.34 -7.20 -11.19
CA GLY A 163 -16.89 -6.18 -10.25
C GLY A 163 -17.53 -6.41 -8.89
N THR A 164 -16.76 -6.28 -7.82
CA THR A 164 -17.28 -6.39 -6.45
C THR A 164 -16.94 -5.10 -5.71
N PRO A 165 -17.92 -4.22 -5.43
CA PRO A 165 -17.66 -3.03 -4.64
C PRO A 165 -17.36 -3.44 -3.19
N ARG A 166 -16.42 -2.76 -2.56
CA ARG A 166 -16.06 -3.03 -1.14
C ARG A 166 -17.19 -2.68 -0.18
N ARG A 167 -18.05 -1.72 -0.54
CA ARG A 167 -19.19 -1.25 0.24
C ARG A 167 -20.41 -1.18 -0.66
N LEU A 168 -21.56 -1.62 -0.17
CA LEU A 168 -22.85 -1.35 -0.82
C LEU A 168 -23.25 0.09 -0.47
N ALA A 169 -23.70 0.85 -1.47
CA ALA A 169 -24.19 2.22 -1.31
C ALA A 169 -25.53 2.26 -0.57
#